data_AF-A0A7S3YS73-F1
#
_entry.id   AF-A0A7S3YS73-F1
#
_cell.length_a   1.000
_cell.length_b   1.000
_cell.length_c   1.000
_cell.angle_alpha   90.00
_cell.angle_beta   90.00
_cell.angle_gamma   90.00
#
_symmetry.space_group_name_H-M   'P 1'
#
loop_
_entity.id
_entity.type
_entity.pdbx_description
1 polymer ?
#
loop_
_entity_poly.entity_id
_entity_poly.type
_entity_poly.pdbx_seq_one_letter_code
_entity_poly.pdbx_strand_id
1 'polypeptide(L)'
;MVYVYPTCPHCNKVLAFLDIVGHEHSTMVVNPITKAEIKWSETYKKVPIASVAESTLNGSDNIIMALFDKWTTHTNKIAKGASREDYDSWNKRVDEEIARPLFRATSTTWSDALKYTSYVREMSAYPMYIRFVHHMLGTFFTRVGSRKVAKRYGIVDPDGELLVAVQRYLDDFGVKQQQQQQQMFCG
;
A
#
# COMPACT_ATOMS: atom_id res chain seq x y z
N MET A 1 -6.22 -0.01 16.18
CA MET A 1 -4.97 -0.76 15.89
C MET A 1 -4.99 -1.20 14.43
N VAL A 2 -3.89 -1.04 13.69
CA VAL A 2 -3.78 -1.47 12.27
C VAL A 2 -2.67 -2.50 12.12
N TYR A 3 -3.02 -3.68 11.61
CA TYR A 3 -2.10 -4.78 11.35
C TYR A 3 -1.58 -4.68 9.93
N VAL A 4 -0.26 -4.58 9.76
CA VAL A 4 0.37 -4.24 8.47
C VAL A 4 1.60 -5.07 8.16
N TYR A 5 1.96 -5.11 6.88
CA TYR A 5 3.32 -5.35 6.45
C TYR A 5 3.99 -4.01 6.09
N PRO A 6 5.19 -3.71 6.62
CA PRO A 6 5.85 -2.42 6.42
C PRO A 6 6.11 -2.03 4.96
N THR A 7 6.31 -3.02 4.10
CA THR A 7 6.63 -2.80 2.67
C THR A 7 5.44 -3.01 1.75
N CYS A 8 4.24 -3.25 2.29
CA CYS A 8 3.06 -3.52 1.49
C CYS A 8 2.39 -2.21 1.05
N PRO A 9 2.19 -1.98 -0.26
CA PRO A 9 1.59 -0.75 -0.76
C PRO A 9 0.16 -0.54 -0.22
N HIS A 10 -0.66 -1.59 -0.16
CA HIS A 10 -2.00 -1.49 0.41
C HIS A 10 -2.00 -1.14 1.90
N CYS A 11 -0.99 -1.57 2.66
CA CYS A 11 -0.85 -1.19 4.07
C CYS A 11 -0.46 0.27 4.20
N ASN A 12 0.57 0.69 3.45
CA ASN A 12 1.07 2.07 3.47
C ASN A 12 0.00 3.06 2.98
N LYS A 13 -0.89 2.64 2.08
CA LYS A 13 -2.06 3.40 1.65
C LYS A 13 -3.00 3.73 2.82
N VAL A 14 -3.28 2.76 3.71
CA VAL A 14 -4.13 2.97 4.89
C VAL A 14 -3.43 3.87 5.90
N LEU A 15 -2.14 3.62 6.19
CA LEU A 15 -1.37 4.42 7.14
C LEU A 15 -1.29 5.89 6.68
N ALA A 16 -0.95 6.13 5.42
CA ALA A 16 -0.91 7.46 4.84
C ALA A 16 -2.26 8.17 4.92
N PHE A 17 -3.37 7.46 4.66
CA PHE A 17 -4.71 8.02 4.81
C PHE A 17 -4.96 8.46 6.27
N LEU A 18 -4.67 7.59 7.24
CA LEU A 18 -4.84 7.88 8.66
C LEU A 18 -4.00 9.08 9.13
N ASP A 19 -2.75 9.16 8.65
CA ASP A 19 -1.85 10.28 8.91
C ASP A 19 -2.40 11.60 8.34
N ILE A 20 -2.89 11.59 7.09
CA ILE A 20 -3.45 12.78 6.43
C ILE A 20 -4.69 13.30 7.14
N VAL A 21 -5.58 12.40 7.59
CA VAL A 21 -6.80 12.81 8.31
C VAL A 21 -6.54 13.10 9.80
N GLY A 22 -5.31 12.91 10.27
CA GLY A 22 -4.91 13.15 11.66
C GLY A 22 -5.52 12.16 12.66
N HIS A 23 -5.84 10.94 12.24
CA HIS A 23 -6.41 9.93 13.12
C HIS A 23 -5.31 9.17 13.87
N GLU A 24 -5.29 9.30 15.19
CA GLU A 24 -4.35 8.57 16.04
C GLU A 24 -4.55 7.06 15.89
N HIS A 25 -3.47 6.35 15.59
CA HIS A 25 -3.51 4.92 15.40
C HIS A 25 -2.23 4.26 15.89
N SER A 26 -2.37 3.06 16.44
CA SER A 26 -1.24 2.17 16.71
C SER A 26 -1.10 1.17 15.57
N THR A 27 0.15 0.85 15.24
CA THR A 27 0.50 -0.07 14.15
C THR A 27 1.12 -1.35 14.71
N MET A 28 0.61 -2.50 14.27
CA MET A 28 1.15 -3.82 14.60
C MET A 28 1.77 -4.43 13.34
N VAL A 29 3.08 -4.64 13.36
CA VAL A 29 3.78 -5.32 12.26
C VAL A 29 3.51 -6.81 12.34
N VAL A 30 2.93 -7.36 11.27
CA VAL A 30 2.62 -8.78 11.16
C VAL A 30 3.81 -9.52 10.57
N ASN A 31 4.17 -10.67 11.15
CA ASN A 31 5.17 -11.54 10.57
C ASN A 31 4.61 -12.21 9.30
N PRO A 32 5.19 -12.01 8.10
CA PRO A 32 4.62 -12.52 6.85
C PRO A 32 4.63 -14.05 6.74
N ILE A 33 5.47 -14.74 7.54
CA ILE A 33 5.55 -16.20 7.57
C ILE A 33 4.59 -16.76 8.62
N THR A 34 4.78 -16.38 9.88
CA THR A 34 4.03 -17.00 11.00
C THR A 34 2.63 -16.44 11.13
N LYS A 35 2.42 -15.19 10.70
CA LYS A 35 1.17 -14.41 10.84
C LYS A 35 0.59 -14.49 12.24
N ALA A 36 1.47 -14.57 13.25
CA ALA A 36 1.09 -14.86 14.63
C ALA A 36 0.15 -13.79 15.20
N GLU A 37 0.37 -12.55 14.79
CA GLU A 37 -0.33 -11.35 15.24
C GLU A 37 -1.78 -11.28 14.74
N ILE A 38 -2.09 -12.01 13.66
CA ILE A 38 -3.43 -12.09 13.05
C ILE A 38 -4.01 -13.51 13.12
N LYS A 39 -3.50 -14.37 14.01
CA LYS A 39 -4.01 -15.74 14.17
C LYS A 39 -5.50 -15.78 14.48
N TRP A 40 -5.98 -14.81 15.26
CA TRP A 40 -7.38 -14.63 15.65
C TRP A 40 -8.32 -14.36 14.46
N SER A 41 -7.81 -13.88 13.32
CA SER A 41 -8.62 -13.66 12.12
C SER A 41 -8.77 -14.98 11.36
N GLU A 42 -9.86 -15.71 11.57
CA GLU A 42 -10.04 -17.06 11.02
C GLU A 42 -10.14 -17.08 9.49
N THR A 43 -10.97 -16.21 8.91
CA THR A 43 -11.28 -16.20 7.47
C THR A 43 -10.34 -15.30 6.65
N TYR A 44 -9.82 -14.22 7.23
CA TYR A 44 -9.00 -13.23 6.51
C TYR A 44 -7.53 -13.28 6.95
N LYS A 45 -6.66 -13.87 6.11
CA LYS A 45 -5.22 -14.06 6.39
C LYS A 45 -4.31 -13.11 5.62
N LYS A 46 -4.82 -11.94 5.24
CA LYS A 46 -4.11 -10.86 4.53
C LYS A 46 -4.07 -9.60 5.41
N VAL A 47 -3.29 -8.61 4.99
CA VAL A 47 -3.20 -7.27 5.60
C VAL A 47 -3.39 -6.21 4.51
N PRO A 48 -3.82 -4.98 4.82
CA PRO A 48 -4.07 -4.45 6.17
C PRO A 48 -5.36 -4.98 6.81
N ILE A 49 -5.37 -5.06 8.14
CA ILE A 49 -6.56 -5.26 8.97
C ILE A 49 -6.62 -4.13 9.98
N ALA A 50 -7.73 -3.40 10.06
CA ALA A 50 -7.95 -2.43 11.13
C ALA A 50 -8.90 -3.03 12.18
N SER A 51 -8.48 -3.00 13.44
CA SER A 51 -9.32 -3.33 14.59
C SER A 51 -9.75 -2.05 15.28
N VAL A 52 -11.07 -1.85 15.34
CA VAL A 52 -11.74 -0.69 15.93
C VAL A 52 -12.78 -1.21 16.92
N ALA A 53 -12.48 -1.09 18.21
CA ALA A 53 -13.26 -1.68 19.30
C ALA A 53 -13.54 -3.18 19.04
N GLU A 54 -14.81 -3.57 18.91
CA GLU A 54 -15.25 -4.96 18.69
C GLU A 54 -15.34 -5.35 17.20
N SER A 55 -15.09 -4.40 16.29
CA SER A 55 -15.21 -4.62 14.85
C SER A 55 -13.85 -4.70 14.16
N THR A 56 -13.79 -5.48 13.07
CA THR A 56 -12.60 -5.59 12.23
C THR A 56 -12.94 -5.23 10.79
N LEU A 57 -12.10 -4.39 10.20
CA LEU A 57 -12.18 -3.96 8.82
C LEU A 57 -11.02 -4.58 8.06
N ASN A 58 -11.34 -5.38 7.05
CA ASN A 58 -10.37 -6.14 6.28
C ASN A 58 -10.13 -5.49 4.92
N GLY A 59 -8.87 -5.32 4.55
CA GLY A 59 -8.46 -4.78 3.25
C GLY A 59 -8.46 -3.25 3.19
N SER A 60 -7.53 -2.70 2.42
CA SER A 60 -7.26 -1.27 2.42
C SER A 60 -8.45 -0.41 2.00
N ASP A 61 -9.19 -0.83 0.98
CA ASP A 61 -10.27 -0.01 0.42
C ASP A 61 -11.46 0.07 1.36
N ASN A 62 -11.81 -1.05 2.00
CA ASN A 62 -12.88 -1.10 2.99
C ASN A 62 -12.53 -0.27 4.24
N ILE A 63 -11.27 -0.36 4.69
CA ILE A 63 -10.79 0.45 5.82
C ILE A 63 -10.90 1.95 5.49
N ILE A 64 -10.36 2.38 4.35
CA ILE A 64 -10.36 3.78 3.96
C ILE A 64 -11.77 4.30 3.78
N MET A 65 -12.64 3.56 3.07
CA MET A 65 -14.03 3.97 2.83
C MET A 65 -14.83 4.10 4.12
N ALA A 66 -14.77 3.09 5.00
CA ALA A 66 -15.51 3.12 6.26
C ALA A 66 -15.06 4.27 7.19
N LEU A 67 -13.78 4.66 7.12
CA LEU A 67 -13.26 5.78 7.89
C LEU A 67 -13.52 7.13 7.22
N PHE A 68 -13.46 7.20 5.89
CA PHE A 68 -13.75 8.40 5.13
C PHE A 68 -15.20 8.86 5.36
N ASP A 69 -16.18 7.96 5.28
CA ASP A 69 -17.59 8.28 5.51
C ASP A 69 -17.83 8.84 6.93
N LYS A 70 -17.15 8.28 7.94
CA LYS A 70 -17.21 8.78 9.32
C LYS A 70 -16.53 10.14 9.46
N TRP A 71 -15.39 10.31 8.82
CA TRP A 71 -14.60 11.53 8.95
C TRP A 71 -15.24 12.72 8.26
N THR A 72 -15.80 12.55 7.06
CA THR A 72 -16.52 13.63 6.34
C THR A 72 -17.77 14.09 7.09
N THR A 73 -18.44 13.19 7.80
CA THR A 73 -19.59 13.52 8.67
C THR A 73 -19.19 14.46 9.83
N HIS A 74 -17.96 14.31 10.37
CA HIS A 74 -17.49 15.08 11.52
C HIS A 74 -16.67 16.33 11.16
N THR A 75 -16.05 16.39 9.99
CA THR A 75 -15.17 17.49 9.58
C THR A 75 -15.64 18.15 8.29
N ASN A 76 -16.30 19.30 8.43
CA ASN A 76 -16.94 20.06 7.35
C ASN A 76 -15.96 20.77 6.39
N LYS A 77 -14.65 20.44 6.42
CA LYS A 77 -13.57 21.28 5.85
C LYS A 77 -12.79 20.68 4.68
N ILE A 78 -12.94 19.40 4.33
CA ILE A 78 -12.11 18.79 3.26
C ILE A 78 -12.95 18.04 2.20
N ALA A 79 -14.24 17.78 2.45
CA ALA A 79 -15.05 16.89 1.63
C ALA A 79 -15.75 17.52 0.41
N LYS A 80 -15.60 18.82 0.13
CA LYS A 80 -16.39 19.49 -0.92
C LYS A 80 -16.02 19.11 -2.37
N GLY A 81 -15.00 18.30 -2.58
CA GLY A 81 -14.57 17.86 -3.93
C GLY A 81 -14.02 16.45 -4.02
N ALA A 82 -14.20 15.64 -2.97
CA ALA A 82 -13.72 14.25 -2.93
C ALA A 82 -14.92 13.30 -3.07
N SER A 83 -15.11 12.73 -4.26
CA SER A 83 -16.13 11.71 -4.50
C SER A 83 -15.57 10.30 -4.35
N ARG A 84 -16.48 9.32 -4.16
CA ARG A 84 -16.11 7.91 -4.10
C ARG A 84 -15.62 7.39 -5.45
N GLU A 85 -16.26 7.84 -6.54
CA GLU A 85 -15.87 7.53 -7.91
C GLU A 85 -14.46 8.03 -8.21
N ASP A 86 -14.14 9.24 -7.74
CA ASP A 86 -12.80 9.79 -7.84
C ASP A 86 -11.80 8.90 -7.12
N TYR A 87 -12.03 8.58 -5.84
CA TYR A 87 -11.14 7.68 -5.10
C TYR A 87 -10.93 6.37 -5.85
N ASP A 88 -11.99 5.70 -6.30
CA ASP A 88 -11.87 4.39 -6.94
C ASP A 88 -11.03 4.46 -8.22
N SER A 89 -11.19 5.54 -9.01
CA SER A 89 -10.39 5.76 -10.22
C SER A 89 -8.90 5.97 -9.91
N TRP A 90 -8.59 6.83 -8.94
CA TRP A 90 -7.21 7.13 -8.52
C TRP A 90 -6.55 5.92 -7.87
N ASN A 91 -7.29 5.23 -7.02
CA ASN A 91 -6.86 4.03 -6.31
C ASN A 91 -6.53 2.90 -7.27
N LYS A 92 -7.40 2.66 -8.27
CA LYS A 92 -7.14 1.68 -9.32
C LYS A 92 -5.84 1.99 -10.07
N ARG A 93 -5.59 3.25 -10.42
CA ARG A 93 -4.34 3.63 -11.10
C ARG A 93 -3.11 3.37 -10.24
N VAL A 94 -3.15 3.69 -8.95
CA VAL A 94 -2.05 3.38 -8.02
C VAL A 94 -1.81 1.87 -7.93
N ASP A 95 -2.85 1.08 -7.71
CA ASP A 95 -2.74 -0.36 -7.49
C ASP A 95 -2.37 -1.12 -8.78
N GLU A 96 -2.81 -0.66 -9.96
CA GLU A 96 -2.58 -1.34 -11.22
C GLU A 96 -1.37 -0.83 -12.00
N GLU A 97 -1.17 0.48 -12.05
CA GLU A 97 -0.20 1.11 -12.93
C GLU A 97 1.12 1.40 -12.21
N ILE A 98 1.08 1.68 -10.91
CA ILE A 98 2.27 2.03 -10.12
C ILE A 98 2.77 0.80 -9.34
N ALA A 99 1.91 0.17 -8.54
CA ALA A 99 2.33 -0.89 -7.62
C ALA A 99 2.87 -2.15 -8.35
N ARG A 100 2.33 -2.47 -9.54
CA ARG A 100 2.77 -3.65 -10.32
C ARG A 100 4.21 -3.52 -10.85
N PRO A 101 4.57 -2.47 -11.61
CA PRO A 101 5.96 -2.28 -12.04
C PRO A 101 6.89 -1.96 -10.87
N LEU A 102 6.41 -1.27 -9.82
CA LEU A 102 7.21 -0.97 -8.64
C LEU A 102 7.82 -2.22 -8.00
N PHE A 103 7.02 -3.26 -7.73
CA PHE A 103 7.55 -4.48 -7.13
C PHE A 103 8.63 -5.13 -8.00
N ARG A 104 8.48 -5.04 -9.33
CA ARG A 104 9.48 -5.55 -10.25
C ARG A 104 10.74 -4.68 -10.26
N ALA A 105 10.60 -3.36 -10.35
CA ALA A 105 11.69 -2.39 -10.34
C ALA A 105 12.59 -2.57 -9.11
N THR A 106 12.00 -2.73 -7.93
CA THR A 106 12.74 -2.89 -6.66
C THR A 106 13.40 -4.27 -6.48
N SER A 107 13.23 -5.19 -7.44
CA SER A 107 13.75 -6.56 -7.35
C SER A 107 14.20 -7.13 -8.70
N THR A 108 14.68 -6.24 -9.58
CA THR A 108 15.14 -6.59 -10.92
C THR A 108 16.36 -7.50 -10.88
N THR A 109 17.38 -7.15 -10.09
CA THR A 109 18.60 -7.95 -9.92
C THR A 109 18.56 -8.76 -8.62
N TRP A 110 19.50 -9.69 -8.47
CA TRP A 110 19.72 -10.40 -7.21
C TRP A 110 20.17 -9.46 -6.08
N SER A 111 20.95 -8.43 -6.41
CA SER A 111 21.37 -7.40 -5.45
C SER A 111 20.17 -6.58 -4.95
N ASP A 112 19.25 -6.22 -5.84
CA ASP A 112 18.06 -5.45 -5.45
C ASP A 112 17.11 -6.29 -4.59
N ALA A 113 16.90 -7.56 -4.97
CA ALA A 113 16.13 -8.50 -4.16
C ALA A 113 16.76 -8.71 -2.77
N LEU A 114 18.10 -8.71 -2.68
CA LEU A 114 18.82 -8.79 -1.42
C LEU A 114 18.57 -7.55 -0.56
N LYS A 115 18.72 -6.34 -1.14
CA LYS A 115 18.46 -5.05 -0.48
C LYS A 115 17.01 -4.96 0.02
N TYR A 116 16.05 -5.35 -0.81
CA TYR A 116 14.64 -5.39 -0.45
C TYR A 116 14.41 -6.33 0.73
N THR A 117 14.99 -7.53 0.68
CA THR A 117 14.83 -8.53 1.74
C THR A 117 15.53 -8.12 3.04
N SER A 118 16.70 -7.46 2.98
CA SER A 118 17.35 -6.92 4.17
C SER A 118 16.50 -5.84 4.84
N TYR A 119 15.89 -4.96 4.04
CA TYR A 119 14.98 -3.93 4.54
C TYR A 119 13.75 -4.54 5.22
N VAL A 120 13.05 -5.49 4.55
CA VAL A 120 11.91 -6.21 5.15
C VAL A 120 12.30 -6.87 6.47
N ARG A 121 13.48 -7.52 6.50
CA ARG A 121 13.98 -8.26 7.67
C ARG A 121 14.22 -7.33 8.87
N GLU A 122 14.71 -6.12 8.66
CA GLU A 122 14.95 -5.15 9.75
C GLU A 122 13.64 -4.71 10.42
N MET A 123 12.55 -4.68 9.66
CA MET A 123 11.25 -4.24 10.16
C MET A 123 10.46 -5.38 10.85
N SER A 124 10.89 -6.63 10.67
CA SER A 124 10.25 -7.82 11.26
C SER A 124 11.15 -8.46 12.33
N ALA A 125 10.61 -8.70 13.52
CA ALA A 125 11.35 -9.30 14.64
C ALA A 125 11.60 -10.81 14.43
N TYR A 126 12.59 -11.18 13.60
CA TYR A 126 13.02 -12.58 13.44
C TYR A 126 14.07 -12.99 14.48
N PRO A 127 14.00 -14.21 15.06
CA PRO A 127 15.07 -14.77 15.88
C PRO A 127 16.39 -14.83 15.12
N MET A 128 17.49 -14.46 15.79
CA MET A 128 18.80 -14.26 15.15
C MET A 128 19.29 -15.45 14.32
N TYR A 129 19.07 -16.68 14.80
CA TYR A 129 19.59 -17.91 14.21
C TYR A 129 18.92 -18.32 12.87
N ILE A 130 17.71 -17.83 12.58
CA ILE A 130 17.02 -18.10 11.31
C ILE A 130 17.21 -16.95 10.30
N ARG A 131 17.78 -15.81 10.72
CA ARG A 131 17.89 -14.60 9.88
C ARG A 131 18.63 -14.86 8.58
N PHE A 132 19.68 -15.69 8.59
CA PHE A 132 20.43 -16.02 7.38
C PHE A 132 19.59 -16.83 6.38
N VAL A 133 18.93 -17.89 6.86
CA VAL A 133 18.04 -18.73 6.03
C VAL A 133 16.89 -17.91 5.46
N HIS A 134 16.26 -17.07 6.29
CA HIS A 134 15.20 -16.18 5.86
C HIS A 134 15.68 -15.19 4.79
N HIS A 135 16.90 -14.66 4.94
CA HIS A 135 17.46 -13.72 3.99
C HIS A 135 17.72 -14.37 2.62
N MET A 136 18.29 -15.57 2.60
CA MET A 136 18.54 -16.32 1.37
C MET A 136 17.23 -16.72 0.68
N LEU A 137 16.31 -17.33 1.42
CA LEU A 137 15.01 -17.75 0.88
C LEU A 137 14.15 -16.55 0.47
N GLY A 138 14.10 -15.50 1.28
CA GLY A 138 13.36 -14.27 0.98
C GLY A 138 13.87 -13.58 -0.29
N THR A 139 15.19 -13.54 -0.49
CA THR A 139 15.79 -12.98 -1.71
C THR A 139 15.38 -13.80 -2.94
N PHE A 140 15.46 -15.13 -2.83
CA PHE A 140 15.03 -16.04 -3.90
C PHE A 140 13.54 -15.87 -4.24
N PHE A 141 12.66 -15.91 -3.24
CA PHE A 141 11.22 -15.78 -3.44
C PHE A 141 10.84 -14.39 -3.97
N THR A 142 11.49 -13.33 -3.50
CA THR A 142 11.31 -11.98 -4.04
C THR A 142 11.66 -11.94 -5.52
N ARG A 143 12.83 -12.48 -5.90
CA ARG A 143 13.31 -12.50 -7.30
C ARG A 143 12.39 -13.30 -8.23
N VAL A 144 11.95 -14.48 -7.79
CA VAL A 144 11.08 -15.36 -8.57
C VAL A 144 9.66 -14.80 -8.62
N GLY A 145 9.15 -14.31 -7.50
CA GLY A 145 7.85 -13.65 -7.39
C GLY A 145 7.75 -12.45 -8.32
N SER A 146 8.77 -11.59 -8.34
CA SER A 146 8.76 -10.41 -9.20
C SER A 146 8.84 -10.75 -10.69
N ARG A 147 9.54 -11.84 -11.08
CA ARG A 147 9.47 -12.39 -12.44
C ARG A 147 8.07 -12.89 -12.78
N LYS A 148 7.43 -13.59 -11.85
CA LYS A 148 6.08 -14.12 -12.06
C LYS A 148 5.05 -13.01 -12.24
N VAL A 149 5.14 -11.96 -11.42
CA VAL A 149 4.33 -10.74 -11.55
C VAL A 149 4.59 -10.06 -12.89
N ALA A 150 5.86 -9.84 -13.24
CA ALA A 150 6.22 -9.22 -14.53
C ALA A 150 5.66 -10.02 -15.72
N LYS A 151 5.80 -11.34 -15.72
CA LYS A 151 5.25 -12.21 -16.77
C LYS A 151 3.72 -12.17 -16.83
N ARG A 152 3.05 -12.10 -15.67
CA ARG A 152 1.59 -12.05 -15.59
C ARG A 152 1.00 -10.76 -16.17
N TYR A 153 1.69 -9.65 -15.99
CA TYR A 153 1.21 -8.31 -16.38
C TYR A 153 1.92 -7.74 -17.60
N GLY A 154 2.83 -8.50 -18.24
CA GLY A 154 3.52 -8.07 -19.46
C GLY A 154 4.57 -6.98 -19.24
N ILE A 155 5.16 -6.90 -18.04
CA ILE A 155 6.14 -5.87 -17.67
C ILE A 155 7.50 -6.22 -18.28
N VAL A 156 7.98 -5.37 -19.19
CA VAL A 156 9.23 -5.55 -19.92
C VAL A 156 10.32 -4.63 -19.35
N ASP A 157 10.00 -3.35 -19.22
CA ASP A 157 10.88 -2.31 -18.68
C ASP A 157 10.26 -1.74 -17.39
N PRO A 158 10.52 -2.37 -16.22
CA PRO A 158 9.83 -2.00 -15.01
C PRO A 158 10.16 -0.58 -14.52
N ASP A 159 11.36 -0.10 -14.78
CA ASP A 159 11.78 1.25 -14.36
C ASP A 159 11.15 2.30 -15.27
N GLY A 160 11.19 2.10 -16.60
CA GLY A 160 10.53 2.98 -17.56
C GLY A 160 9.02 3.00 -17.40
N GLU A 161 8.38 1.83 -17.29
CA GLU A 161 6.93 1.72 -17.07
C GLU A 161 6.49 2.40 -15.77
N LEU A 162 7.27 2.25 -14.69
CA LEU A 162 7.01 2.93 -13.42
C LEU A 162 7.12 4.46 -13.56
N LEU A 163 8.19 4.95 -14.19
CA LEU A 163 8.39 6.38 -14.39
C LEU A 163 7.27 7.01 -15.22
N VAL A 164 6.86 6.35 -16.30
CA VAL A 164 5.73 6.80 -17.14
C VAL A 164 4.42 6.79 -16.35
N ALA A 165 4.16 5.75 -15.56
CA ALA A 165 2.96 5.68 -14.73
C ALA A 165 2.91 6.79 -13.68
N VAL A 166 4.05 7.07 -13.02
CA VAL A 166 4.17 8.16 -12.04
C VAL A 166 4.04 9.51 -12.71
N GLN A 167 4.70 9.75 -13.84
CA GLN A 167 4.61 11.03 -14.55
C GLN A 167 3.17 11.31 -14.97
N ARG A 168 2.50 10.34 -15.57
CA ARG A 168 1.09 10.45 -15.95
C ARG A 168 0.17 10.71 -14.76
N TYR A 169 0.45 10.08 -13.61
CA TYR A 169 -0.28 10.35 -12.38
C TYR A 169 -0.12 11.81 -11.93
N LEU A 170 1.12 12.34 -11.96
CA LEU A 170 1.42 13.72 -11.59
C LEU A 170 0.78 14.73 -12.54
N ASP A 171 0.84 14.48 -13.85
CA ASP A 171 0.24 15.34 -14.87
C ASP A 171 -1.27 15.45 -14.68
N ASP A 172 -1.95 14.31 -14.55
CA ASP A 172 -3.40 14.29 -14.34
C ASP A 172 -3.80 14.93 -13.00
N PHE A 173 -2.94 14.78 -11.98
CA PHE A 173 -3.17 15.39 -10.67
C PHE A 173 -3.07 16.92 -10.76
N GLY A 174 -2.06 17.42 -11.47
CA GLY A 174 -1.89 18.86 -11.74
C GLY A 174 -3.08 19.46 -12.49
N VAL A 175 -3.58 18.76 -13.53
CA VAL A 175 -4.78 19.18 -14.28
C VAL A 175 -6.00 19.24 -13.35
N LYS A 176 -6.22 18.23 -12.52
CA LYS A 176 -7.36 18.19 -11.60
C LYS A 176 -7.27 19.30 -10.54
N GLN A 177 -6.09 19.60 -10.02
CA GLN A 177 -5.90 20.71 -9.09
C GLN A 177 -6.22 22.06 -9.72
N GLN A 178 -5.81 22.30 -10.97
CA GLN A 178 -6.14 23.53 -11.69
C GLN A 178 -7.65 23.67 -11.91
N GLN A 179 -8.35 22.59 -12.25
CA GLN A 179 -9.81 22.57 -12.40
C GLN A 179 -10.51 22.90 -11.08
N GLN A 180 -10.07 22.32 -9.96
CA GLN A 180 -10.63 22.61 -8.63
C GLN A 180 -10.36 24.05 -8.19
N GLN A 181 -9.20 24.63 -8.51
CA GLN A 181 -8.91 26.03 -8.24
C GLN A 181 -9.79 26.95 -9.08
N GLN A 182 -9.94 26.71 -10.39
CA GLN A 182 -10.82 27.50 -11.26
C GLN A 182 -12.29 27.47 -10.81
N GLN A 183 -12.78 26.31 -10.34
CA GLN A 183 -14.14 26.18 -9.79
C GLN A 183 -14.35 26.94 -8.48
N MET A 184 -13.30 27.16 -7.68
CA MET A 184 -13.38 27.99 -6.47
C MET A 184 -13.32 29.50 -6.74
N PHE A 185 -12.78 29.95 -7.88
CA PHE A 185 -12.73 31.37 -8.25
C PHE A 185 -13.95 31.86 -9.04
N CYS A 186 -14.71 30.96 -9.67
CA CYS A 186 -15.89 31.28 -10.47
C CYS A 186 -17.24 30.97 -9.76
N GLY A 187 -17.22 30.62 -8.47
CA GLY A 187 -18.39 30.22 -7.68
C GLY A 187 -18.66 31.12 -6.49
#